data_AF-A0A2T4IRH3-F1
#
_entry.id   AF-A0A2T4IRH3-F1
#
_cell.length_a   1.000
_cell.length_b   1.000
_cell.length_c   1.000
_cell.angle_alpha   90.00
_cell.angle_beta   90.00
_cell.angle_gamma   90.00
#
_symmetry.space_group_name_H-M   'P 1'
#
loop_
_entity.id
_entity.type
_entity.pdbx_description
1 polymer ?
#
loop_
_entity_poly.entity_id
_entity_poly.type
_entity_poly.pdbx_seq_one_letter_code
_entity_poly.pdbx_strand_id
1 'polypeptide(L)'
;MLGAIMAVLPAAEIWRDYVIDGVPSSGPYKPHKAEIREWGTHLESAASAYDTVADVEAETVPTTTNVVRTFGHTAAGDDGDDLYVRADPAPARAAYITDAVGQHFAITSRTIKTASWGLFPGTANAHLILKQMIDYLMLDKGGGEIQITHDEEYEFSSSVTMAAVAAGILHIFNKAGGTLKAATGLAAPLLDLRPNASGTASPEAARLKAYGLKLDNSLGSYTVGASSATGLSLVNWDQFELHDFVCVGGYDPIVGTVPTVGGDSGLSTVGCRNGLLINPRIERQPDSGIYPNWDNTGASSGFIEVIGGVLYRNHAAMTAKRNLSSAKLVGVRVSENDAGLQTAWVDNSGWIEPCKKLEVIGCTFRRGLANLISAKHTTKLIAIGNVFEDVGYKPDGTGNVGAN
;
A
#
# COMPACT_ATOMS: atom_id res chain seq x y z
N MET A 1 -23.36 23.96 19.91
CA MET A 1 -23.60 23.31 21.22
C MET A 1 -22.29 22.66 21.64
N LEU A 2 -21.60 23.23 22.63
CA LEU A 2 -20.49 22.56 23.30
C LEU A 2 -21.10 21.42 24.12
N GLY A 3 -20.94 20.18 23.66
CA GLY A 3 -21.30 19.02 24.48
C GLY A 3 -20.43 19.02 25.72
N ALA A 4 -21.04 19.10 26.90
CA ALA A 4 -20.30 18.96 28.15
C ALA A 4 -19.65 17.57 28.15
N ILE A 5 -18.32 17.54 28.13
CA ILE A 5 -17.56 16.31 28.34
C ILE A 5 -17.88 15.87 29.77
N MET A 6 -18.63 14.77 29.92
CA MET A 6 -18.84 14.16 31.23
C MET A 6 -17.47 13.74 31.77
N ALA A 7 -17.03 14.41 32.85
CA ALA A 7 -15.84 13.98 33.56
C ALA A 7 -16.03 12.55 34.06
N VAL A 8 -15.08 11.67 33.73
CA VAL A 8 -15.05 10.29 34.25
C VAL A 8 -14.64 10.38 35.73
N LEU A 9 -15.52 9.93 36.63
CA LEU A 9 -15.24 9.90 38.06
C LEU A 9 -14.29 8.73 38.39
N PRO A 10 -13.29 8.91 39.26
CA PRO A 10 -12.40 7.83 39.64
C PRO A 10 -13.14 6.72 40.41
N ALA A 11 -12.60 5.50 40.43
CA ALA A 11 -13.12 4.37 41.16
C ALA A 11 -13.23 4.68 42.65
N ALA A 12 -12.30 5.47 43.19
CA ALA A 12 -12.36 6.00 44.54
C ALA A 12 -13.62 6.84 44.82
N GLU A 13 -14.19 7.49 43.79
CA GLU A 13 -15.41 8.29 43.87
C GLU A 13 -16.68 7.47 43.59
N ILE A 14 -16.66 6.58 42.60
CA ILE A 14 -17.79 5.71 42.24
C ILE A 14 -18.10 4.72 43.39
N TRP A 15 -17.07 4.20 44.05
CA TRP A 15 -17.17 3.17 45.08
C TRP A 15 -17.02 3.73 46.50
N ARG A 16 -17.35 5.02 46.72
CA ARG A 16 -17.32 5.60 48.07
C ARG A 16 -18.29 4.89 49.02
N ASP A 17 -17.94 4.98 50.29
CA ASP A 17 -18.77 4.53 51.40
C ASP A 17 -19.80 5.61 51.73
N TYR A 18 -20.80 5.79 50.86
CA TYR A 18 -21.98 6.59 51.21
C TYR A 18 -23.14 5.72 51.67
N VAL A 19 -23.74 6.15 52.78
CA VAL A 19 -25.09 5.80 53.22
C VAL A 19 -25.93 7.04 52.97
N ILE A 20 -26.73 7.02 51.91
CA ILE A 20 -27.73 8.08 51.67
C ILE A 20 -29.04 7.56 52.23
N ASP A 21 -29.68 8.33 53.10
CA ASP A 21 -30.98 8.00 53.71
C ASP A 21 -31.05 6.61 54.38
N GLY A 22 -29.94 6.17 54.99
CA GLY A 22 -29.87 4.87 55.67
C GLY A 22 -29.75 3.67 54.72
N VAL A 23 -29.69 3.88 53.41
CA VAL A 23 -29.50 2.81 52.41
C VAL A 23 -28.03 2.75 52.00
N PRO A 24 -27.31 1.65 52.28
CA PRO A 24 -25.95 1.46 51.78
C PRO A 24 -25.96 1.40 50.25
N SER A 25 -25.06 2.13 49.57
CA SER A 25 -25.03 2.16 48.10
C SER A 25 -24.69 0.84 47.42
N SER A 26 -24.38 -0.21 48.17
CA SER A 26 -24.05 -1.56 47.69
C SER A 26 -25.24 -2.52 47.58
N GLY A 27 -26.44 -2.14 48.03
CA GLY A 27 -27.59 -3.06 48.09
C GLY A 27 -27.29 -4.31 48.95
N PRO A 28 -27.97 -5.45 48.72
CA PRO A 28 -27.81 -6.65 49.55
C PRO A 28 -26.47 -7.37 49.38
N TYR A 29 -25.75 -7.13 48.28
CA TYR A 29 -24.58 -7.94 47.88
C TYR A 29 -23.24 -7.48 48.49
N LYS A 30 -23.22 -6.38 49.26
CA LYS A 30 -22.06 -5.88 50.04
C LYS A 30 -20.67 -6.17 49.42
N PRO A 31 -20.39 -5.77 48.17
CA PRO A 31 -19.07 -5.97 47.56
C PRO A 31 -17.96 -5.36 48.41
N HIS A 32 -16.75 -5.95 48.34
CA HIS A 32 -15.55 -5.44 48.98
C HIS A 32 -15.07 -4.15 48.31
N LYS A 33 -15.75 -3.03 48.58
CA LYS A 33 -15.49 -1.73 47.95
C LYS A 33 -14.08 -1.21 48.13
N ALA A 34 -13.39 -1.59 49.21
CA ALA A 34 -11.99 -1.23 49.42
C ALA A 34 -11.10 -1.87 48.34
N GLU A 35 -11.26 -3.17 48.09
CA GLU A 35 -10.51 -3.90 47.06
C GLU A 35 -10.85 -3.40 45.65
N ILE A 36 -12.12 -3.07 45.39
CA ILE A 36 -12.53 -2.50 44.09
C ILE A 36 -11.92 -1.11 43.87
N ARG A 37 -11.85 -0.27 44.92
CA ARG A 37 -11.16 1.04 44.84
C ARG A 37 -9.67 0.87 44.62
N GLU A 38 -9.04 -0.06 45.32
CA GLU A 38 -7.61 -0.36 45.15
C GLU A 38 -7.32 -0.85 43.73
N TRP A 39 -8.12 -1.79 43.22
CA TRP A 39 -8.06 -2.27 41.85
C TRP A 39 -8.32 -1.14 40.84
N GLY A 40 -9.34 -0.30 41.05
CA GLY A 40 -9.64 0.82 40.18
C GLY A 40 -8.56 1.90 40.20
N THR A 41 -7.97 2.20 41.36
CA THR A 41 -6.82 3.10 41.49
C THR A 41 -5.59 2.52 40.79
N HIS A 42 -5.40 1.21 40.86
CA HIS A 42 -4.35 0.52 40.12
C HIS A 42 -4.57 0.65 38.59
N LEU A 43 -5.81 0.50 38.11
CA LEU A 43 -6.13 0.70 36.69
C LEU A 43 -5.96 2.15 36.25
N GLU A 44 -6.37 3.11 37.09
CA GLU A 44 -6.26 4.54 36.81
C GLU A 44 -4.83 5.03 36.79
N SER A 45 -3.94 4.42 37.58
CA SER A 45 -2.50 4.70 37.57
C SER A 45 -1.72 3.94 36.49
N ALA A 46 -2.33 2.92 35.88
CA ALA A 46 -1.65 2.07 34.90
C ALA A 46 -1.47 2.75 33.52
N ALA A 47 -2.28 3.76 33.21
CA ALA A 47 -2.23 4.48 31.93
C ALA A 47 -2.05 5.99 32.15
N SER A 48 -1.00 6.56 31.57
CA SER A 48 -0.85 8.01 31.45
C SER A 48 -1.30 8.47 30.06
N ALA A 49 -1.94 9.63 29.98
CA ALA A 49 -2.41 10.20 28.72
C ALA A 49 -1.77 11.56 28.48
N TYR A 50 -1.32 11.78 27.25
CA TYR A 50 -0.60 12.97 26.81
C TYR A 50 -1.21 13.50 25.51
N ASP A 51 -1.05 14.79 25.24
CA ASP A 51 -1.59 15.38 24.01
C ASP A 51 -0.78 14.91 22.79
N THR A 52 0.55 14.83 22.91
CA THR A 52 1.47 14.52 21.80
C THR A 52 2.56 13.51 22.20
N VAL A 53 3.33 13.03 21.22
CA VAL A 53 4.54 12.22 21.48
C VAL A 53 5.59 13.03 22.23
N ALA A 54 5.80 14.30 21.84
CA ALA A 54 6.80 15.17 22.45
C ALA A 54 6.54 15.41 23.96
N ASP A 55 5.27 15.43 24.38
CA ASP A 55 4.90 15.56 25.79
C ASP A 55 5.34 14.34 26.62
N VAL A 56 5.28 13.13 26.03
CA VAL A 56 5.79 11.91 26.68
C VAL A 56 7.32 11.97 26.77
N GLU A 57 7.98 12.37 25.70
CA GLU A 57 9.44 12.44 25.61
C GLU A 57 10.03 13.47 26.60
N ALA A 58 9.26 14.51 26.94
CA ALA A 58 9.66 15.53 27.90
C ALA A 58 9.38 15.14 29.38
N GLU A 59 8.55 14.13 29.63
CA GLU A 59 8.10 13.75 30.97
C GLU A 59 8.94 12.62 31.57
N THR A 60 9.05 12.57 32.90
CA THR A 60 9.57 11.38 33.60
C THR A 60 8.41 10.45 33.93
N VAL A 61 8.09 9.54 33.02
CA VAL A 61 6.95 8.64 33.18
C VAL A 61 7.19 7.73 34.41
N PRO A 62 6.26 7.64 35.38
CA PRO A 62 6.46 6.78 36.56
C PRO A 62 6.81 5.34 36.16
N THR A 63 7.74 4.72 36.88
CA THR A 63 8.18 3.33 36.59
C THR A 63 7.05 2.29 36.76
N THR A 64 5.97 2.65 37.44
CA THR A 64 4.75 1.84 37.59
C THR A 64 3.80 1.93 36.40
N THR A 65 3.96 2.93 35.52
CA THR A 65 3.11 3.13 34.35
C THR A 65 3.55 2.17 33.24
N ASN A 66 2.69 1.22 32.89
CA ASN A 66 2.99 0.24 31.84
C ASN A 66 2.45 0.67 30.48
N VAL A 67 1.55 1.65 30.44
CA VAL A 67 0.87 2.09 29.23
C VAL A 67 0.87 3.61 29.15
N VAL A 68 1.18 4.12 27.97
CA VAL A 68 1.07 5.53 27.64
C VAL A 68 0.13 5.66 26.45
N ARG A 69 -0.80 6.62 26.52
CA ARG A 69 -1.66 7.01 25.41
C ARG A 69 -1.30 8.42 24.96
N THR A 70 -1.23 8.64 23.66
CA THR A 70 -1.20 9.99 23.10
C THR A 70 -2.56 10.30 22.45
N PHE A 71 -2.97 11.57 22.41
CA PHE A 71 -4.16 12.03 21.69
C PHE A 71 -3.83 12.53 20.26
N GLY A 72 -2.55 12.52 19.91
CA GLY A 72 -2.02 12.88 18.60
C GLY A 72 -0.52 12.59 18.53
N HIS A 73 0.10 12.78 17.37
CA HIS A 73 1.54 12.65 17.21
C HIS A 73 2.24 13.99 17.44
N THR A 74 1.84 15.02 16.68
CA THR A 74 2.33 16.40 16.76
C THR A 74 1.37 17.35 17.47
N ALA A 75 0.07 17.09 17.39
CA ALA A 75 -0.97 17.86 18.05
C ALA A 75 -2.15 16.95 18.39
N ALA A 76 -2.81 17.16 19.53
CA ALA A 76 -4.00 16.40 19.87
C ALA A 76 -5.07 16.50 18.76
N GLY A 77 -5.56 15.35 18.29
CA GLY A 77 -6.56 15.25 17.22
C GLY A 77 -6.01 15.24 15.79
N ASP A 78 -4.69 15.13 15.58
CA ASP A 78 -4.07 14.98 14.25
C ASP A 78 -4.16 13.55 13.67
N ASP A 79 -5.08 12.72 14.17
CA ASP A 79 -5.18 11.28 13.92
C ASP A 79 -3.93 10.45 14.30
N GLY A 80 -2.93 11.06 14.94
CA GLY A 80 -1.71 10.44 15.40
C GLY A 80 -1.78 9.80 16.79
N ASP A 81 -2.98 9.71 17.38
CA ASP A 81 -3.20 9.03 18.66
C ASP A 81 -2.80 7.55 18.58
N ASP A 82 -2.16 7.03 19.63
CA ASP A 82 -1.85 5.61 19.73
C ASP A 82 -1.75 5.16 21.20
N LEU A 83 -1.64 3.85 21.40
CA LEU A 83 -1.41 3.22 22.70
C LEU A 83 -0.03 2.54 22.70
N TYR A 84 0.85 3.05 23.52
CA TYR A 84 2.21 2.56 23.70
C TYR A 84 2.29 1.73 24.98
N VAL A 85 2.94 0.58 24.92
CA VAL A 85 3.17 -0.31 26.06
C VAL A 85 4.65 -0.33 26.38
N ARG A 86 4.99 -0.25 27.66
CA ARG A 86 6.37 -0.30 28.15
C ARG A 86 7.11 -1.50 27.54
N ALA A 87 8.29 -1.23 27.01
CA ALA A 87 9.17 -2.21 26.38
C ALA A 87 10.56 -2.13 27.04
N ASP A 88 11.01 -3.26 27.60
CA ASP A 88 12.36 -3.42 28.14
C ASP A 88 12.86 -4.81 27.71
N PRO A 89 13.92 -4.91 26.86
CA PRO A 89 14.76 -3.82 26.36
C PRO A 89 14.09 -2.93 25.29
N ALA A 90 14.80 -1.88 24.88
CA ALA A 90 14.42 -1.03 23.74
C ALA A 90 14.13 -1.87 22.48
N PRO A 91 13.01 -1.63 21.76
CA PRO A 91 12.74 -2.32 20.51
C PRO A 91 13.81 -2.06 19.45
N ALA A 92 14.12 -3.09 18.64
CA ALA A 92 15.15 -3.02 17.62
C ALA A 92 14.78 -2.10 16.43
N ARG A 93 13.49 -1.81 16.22
CA ARG A 93 12.97 -1.00 15.12
C ARG A 93 12.15 0.16 15.66
N ALA A 94 11.95 1.18 14.82
CA ALA A 94 11.02 2.27 15.08
C ALA A 94 9.61 1.72 15.36
N ALA A 95 8.78 2.52 16.06
CA ALA A 95 7.47 2.21 16.67
C ALA A 95 7.45 2.42 18.19
N TYR A 96 8.39 3.18 18.76
CA TYR A 96 8.41 3.45 20.18
C TYR A 96 8.74 4.91 20.46
N ILE A 97 8.36 5.34 21.65
CA ILE A 97 8.68 6.64 22.24
C ILE A 97 9.59 6.39 23.45
N THR A 98 10.47 7.35 23.73
CA THR A 98 11.38 7.29 24.87
C THR A 98 11.14 8.48 25.77
N ASP A 99 10.84 8.24 27.04
CA ASP A 99 10.62 9.31 28.01
C ASP A 99 11.94 10.02 28.41
N ALA A 100 11.84 11.04 29.27
CA ALA A 100 12.99 11.86 29.68
C ALA A 100 14.09 11.09 30.45
N VAL A 101 13.80 9.89 30.96
CA VAL A 101 14.74 9.05 31.71
C VAL A 101 15.15 7.77 30.96
N GLY A 102 14.77 7.65 29.68
CA GLY A 102 15.17 6.54 28.83
C GLY A 102 14.27 5.31 28.89
N GLN A 103 13.06 5.40 29.45
CA GLN A 103 12.08 4.32 29.40
C GLN A 103 11.45 4.27 28.01
N HIS A 104 11.32 3.07 27.44
CA HIS A 104 10.76 2.88 26.10
C HIS A 104 9.31 2.41 26.18
N PHE A 105 8.45 2.97 25.34
CA PHE A 105 7.06 2.54 25.18
C PHE A 105 6.79 2.29 23.71
N ALA A 106 6.42 1.06 23.34
CA ALA A 106 6.27 0.63 21.96
C ALA A 106 4.79 0.48 21.57
N ILE A 107 4.46 0.82 20.33
CA ILE A 107 3.19 0.44 19.72
C ILE A 107 3.11 -1.09 19.70
N THR A 108 1.97 -1.63 20.10
CA THR A 108 1.73 -3.09 20.10
C THR A 108 0.75 -3.54 19.02
N SER A 109 0.02 -2.58 18.44
CA SER A 109 -0.96 -2.81 17.39
C SER A 109 -0.32 -3.41 16.13
N ARG A 110 -1.07 -4.29 15.45
CA ARG A 110 -0.76 -4.72 14.08
C ARG A 110 -1.43 -3.84 13.03
N THR A 111 -2.24 -2.89 13.44
CA THR A 111 -2.88 -1.89 12.58
C THR A 111 -2.32 -0.54 12.99
N ILE A 112 -1.49 0.06 12.12
CA ILE A 112 -0.79 1.30 12.39
C ILE A 112 -1.30 2.39 11.43
N LYS A 113 -1.40 3.61 11.95
CA LYS A 113 -1.79 4.80 11.17
C LYS A 113 -0.53 5.52 10.72
N THR A 114 -0.55 6.11 9.52
CA THR A 114 0.56 6.96 9.06
C THR A 114 0.81 8.11 10.04
N ALA A 115 -0.26 8.76 10.52
CA ALA A 115 -0.15 9.85 11.49
C ALA A 115 0.49 9.43 12.83
N SER A 116 0.22 8.21 13.36
CA SER A 116 0.82 7.80 14.64
C SER A 116 2.33 7.57 14.57
N TRP A 117 2.87 7.49 13.35
CA TRP A 117 4.28 7.39 13.03
C TRP A 117 4.90 8.72 12.57
N GLY A 118 4.17 9.83 12.64
CA GLY A 118 4.64 11.12 12.17
C GLY A 118 4.66 11.27 10.64
N LEU A 119 4.06 10.34 9.91
CA LEU A 119 3.93 10.41 8.46
C LEU A 119 2.69 11.24 8.09
N PHE A 120 2.94 12.51 7.82
CA PHE A 120 1.97 13.50 7.36
C PHE A 120 2.31 13.97 5.93
N PRO A 121 1.34 14.58 5.23
CA PRO A 121 1.61 15.33 4.00
C PRO A 121 2.69 16.40 4.23
N GLY A 122 3.66 16.48 3.33
CA GLY A 122 4.82 17.37 3.46
C GLY A 122 5.91 16.90 4.45
N THR A 123 5.77 15.76 5.11
CA THR A 123 6.82 15.22 6.00
C THR A 123 8.12 14.98 5.23
N ALA A 124 9.22 15.54 5.73
CA ALA A 124 10.55 15.25 5.20
C ALA A 124 10.89 13.76 5.39
N ASN A 125 11.52 13.15 4.38
CA ASN A 125 11.87 11.72 4.40
C ASN A 125 10.68 10.78 4.63
N ALA A 126 9.48 11.16 4.18
CA ALA A 126 8.27 10.34 4.27
C ALA A 126 8.48 8.87 3.82
N HIS A 127 9.34 8.65 2.83
CA HIS A 127 9.67 7.31 2.31
C HIS A 127 10.38 6.42 3.36
N LEU A 128 11.24 6.99 4.21
CA LEU A 128 11.92 6.27 5.28
C LEU A 128 10.93 5.86 6.37
N ILE A 129 9.98 6.74 6.71
CA ILE A 129 8.96 6.44 7.71
C ILE A 129 8.05 5.32 7.21
N LEU A 130 7.55 5.41 5.98
CA LEU A 130 6.71 4.35 5.40
C LEU A 130 7.49 3.02 5.30
N LYS A 131 8.78 3.06 4.95
CA LYS A 131 9.65 1.89 4.97
C LYS A 131 9.74 1.27 6.37
N GLN A 132 9.97 2.08 7.40
CA GLN A 132 10.04 1.60 8.79
C GLN A 132 8.73 0.98 9.26
N MET A 133 7.59 1.55 8.87
CA MET A 133 6.27 0.99 9.13
C MET A 133 6.10 -0.40 8.51
N ILE A 134 6.46 -0.56 7.23
CA ILE A 134 6.41 -1.85 6.54
C ILE A 134 7.33 -2.87 7.21
N ASP A 135 8.57 -2.48 7.49
CA ASP A 135 9.57 -3.34 8.13
C ASP A 135 9.12 -3.79 9.53
N TYR A 136 8.56 -2.89 10.34
CA TYR A 136 8.01 -3.21 11.65
C TYR A 136 6.88 -4.25 11.54
N LEU A 137 5.89 -4.03 10.67
CA LEU A 137 4.79 -4.99 10.54
C LEU A 137 5.28 -6.35 10.03
N MET A 138 6.12 -6.36 8.99
CA MET A 138 6.52 -7.60 8.36
C MET A 138 7.56 -8.38 9.16
N LEU A 139 8.54 -7.71 9.79
CA LEU A 139 9.63 -8.37 10.52
C LEU A 139 9.30 -8.61 11.99
N ASP A 140 8.64 -7.66 12.66
CA ASP A 140 8.38 -7.77 14.10
C ASP A 140 7.01 -8.39 14.40
N LYS A 141 6.02 -8.18 13.53
CA LYS A 141 4.64 -8.62 13.76
C LYS A 141 4.21 -9.81 12.89
N GLY A 142 5.01 -10.19 11.90
CA GLY A 142 4.68 -11.23 10.93
C GLY A 142 3.51 -10.84 10.01
N GLY A 143 3.31 -9.54 9.79
CA GLY A 143 2.20 -8.96 9.04
C GLY A 143 1.37 -7.97 9.86
N GLY A 144 0.47 -7.27 9.18
CA GLY A 144 -0.42 -6.26 9.75
C GLY A 144 -0.98 -5.32 8.70
N GLU A 145 -1.46 -4.17 9.13
CA GLU A 145 -2.13 -3.17 8.31
C GLU A 145 -1.56 -1.77 8.51
N ILE A 146 -1.33 -1.06 7.41
CA ILE A 146 -1.03 0.38 7.38
C ILE A 146 -2.29 1.12 6.94
N GLN A 147 -2.71 2.11 7.71
CA GLN A 147 -3.82 3.01 7.37
C GLN A 147 -3.27 4.37 6.96
N ILE A 148 -3.49 4.77 5.70
CA ILE A 148 -3.19 6.15 5.23
C ILE A 148 -4.33 7.04 5.70
N THR A 149 -4.02 7.98 6.61
CA THR A 149 -5.03 8.73 7.37
C THR A 149 -5.38 10.11 6.80
N HIS A 150 -4.58 10.65 5.87
CA HIS A 150 -4.88 11.93 5.21
C HIS A 150 -5.19 11.73 3.72
N ASP A 151 -5.97 12.63 3.14
CA ASP A 151 -6.44 12.61 1.75
C ASP A 151 -5.52 13.40 0.79
N GLU A 152 -4.46 13.99 1.32
CA GLU A 152 -3.48 14.82 0.60
C GLU A 152 -2.33 13.99 -0.02
N GLU A 153 -1.36 14.68 -0.63
CA GLU A 153 -0.20 14.08 -1.28
C GLU A 153 0.97 13.85 -0.30
N TYR A 154 1.56 12.65 -0.35
CA TYR A 154 2.79 12.29 0.35
C TYR A 154 3.92 12.19 -0.67
N GLU A 155 4.80 13.20 -0.72
CA GLU A 155 5.89 13.22 -1.69
C GLU A 155 7.10 12.38 -1.22
N PHE A 156 7.61 11.54 -2.11
CA PHE A 156 8.73 10.65 -1.86
C PHE A 156 9.91 10.97 -2.79
N SER A 157 10.99 11.45 -2.20
CA SER A 157 12.27 11.72 -2.90
C SER A 157 13.12 10.48 -3.17
N SER A 158 12.72 9.33 -2.63
CA SER A 158 13.39 8.05 -2.84
C SER A 158 12.38 6.90 -2.79
N SER A 159 12.77 5.73 -3.29
CA SER A 159 11.95 4.53 -3.29
C SER A 159 11.65 4.03 -1.88
N VAL A 160 10.41 3.62 -1.65
CA VAL A 160 10.04 2.87 -0.46
C VAL A 160 10.35 1.39 -0.73
N THR A 161 11.47 0.94 -0.16
CA THR A 161 11.87 -0.47 -0.18
C THR A 161 11.46 -1.16 1.11
N MET A 162 11.35 -2.49 1.09
CA MET A 162 11.16 -3.29 2.30
C MET A 162 12.37 -4.19 2.55
N ALA A 163 12.60 -4.55 3.80
CA ALA A 163 13.53 -5.63 4.15
C ALA A 163 12.91 -7.02 3.88
N ALA A 164 13.79 -8.00 3.69
CA ALA A 164 13.39 -9.35 3.31
C ALA A 164 12.65 -10.10 4.44
N VAL A 165 11.54 -10.75 4.11
CA VAL A 165 10.56 -11.35 5.03
C VAL A 165 10.01 -12.68 4.48
N ALA A 166 10.38 -13.81 5.10
CA ALA A 166 10.01 -15.14 4.60
C ALA A 166 8.49 -15.43 4.54
N ALA A 167 7.68 -14.72 5.34
CA ALA A 167 6.24 -14.87 5.40
C ALA A 167 5.57 -13.65 6.05
N GLY A 168 4.26 -13.49 5.81
CA GLY A 168 3.43 -12.48 6.47
C GLY A 168 2.36 -11.93 5.54
N ILE A 169 1.40 -11.20 6.08
CA ILE A 169 0.38 -10.52 5.27
C ILE A 169 0.48 -9.02 5.54
N LEU A 170 0.81 -8.25 4.50
CA LEU A 170 0.80 -6.79 4.56
C LEU A 170 -0.52 -6.27 3.99
N HIS A 171 -1.26 -5.50 4.77
CA HIS A 171 -2.40 -4.73 4.30
C HIS A 171 -2.02 -3.25 4.18
N ILE A 172 -2.41 -2.61 3.08
CA ILE A 172 -2.33 -1.15 2.92
C ILE A 172 -3.74 -0.64 2.65
N PHE A 173 -4.31 0.07 3.62
CA PHE A 173 -5.66 0.59 3.55
C PHE A 173 -5.61 2.10 3.40
N ASN A 174 -5.99 2.61 2.23
CA ASN A 174 -6.07 4.04 1.99
C ASN A 174 -7.41 4.61 2.47
N LYS A 175 -7.52 4.79 3.79
CA LYS A 175 -8.77 5.17 4.46
C LYS A 175 -9.28 6.54 4.02
N ALA A 176 -8.38 7.52 3.91
CA ALA A 176 -8.73 8.89 3.59
C ALA A 176 -8.65 9.21 2.09
N GLY A 177 -7.96 8.38 1.31
CA GLY A 177 -7.81 8.60 -0.13
C GLY A 177 -6.59 9.42 -0.52
N GLY A 178 -5.58 9.50 0.35
CA GLY A 178 -4.31 10.17 0.09
C GLY A 178 -3.55 9.56 -1.08
N THR A 179 -2.63 10.32 -1.64
CA THR A 179 -1.83 9.89 -2.80
C THR A 179 -0.36 9.83 -2.45
N LEU A 180 0.24 8.68 -2.67
CA LEU A 180 1.70 8.51 -2.57
C LEU A 180 2.31 8.98 -3.88
N LYS A 181 3.19 9.99 -3.84
CA LYS A 181 3.65 10.69 -5.03
C LYS A 181 5.17 10.67 -5.15
N ALA A 182 5.67 10.37 -6.35
CA ALA A 182 7.08 10.50 -6.66
C ALA A 182 7.49 11.96 -6.69
N ALA A 183 8.60 12.31 -6.04
CA ALA A 183 9.24 13.60 -6.26
C ALA A 183 9.79 13.69 -7.70
N THR A 184 10.02 14.92 -8.16
CA THR A 184 10.60 15.17 -9.49
C THR A 184 11.94 14.46 -9.65
N GLY A 185 12.07 13.67 -10.72
CA GLY A 185 13.31 12.99 -11.08
C GLY A 185 13.55 11.66 -10.36
N LEU A 186 12.61 11.17 -9.54
CA LEU A 186 12.74 9.85 -8.93
C LEU A 186 12.84 8.77 -10.01
N ALA A 187 14.00 8.13 -10.14
CA ALA A 187 14.26 7.12 -11.17
C ALA A 187 13.96 5.68 -10.71
N ALA A 188 13.83 5.42 -9.41
CA ALA A 188 13.49 4.10 -8.85
C ALA A 188 11.98 3.93 -8.73
N PRO A 189 11.43 2.70 -8.57
CA PRO A 189 10.02 2.53 -8.30
C PRO A 189 9.58 3.33 -7.08
N LEU A 190 8.36 3.85 -7.07
CA LEU A 190 7.83 4.60 -5.93
C LEU A 190 7.70 3.67 -4.71
N LEU A 191 7.03 2.53 -4.90
CA LEU A 191 7.02 1.41 -3.95
C LEU A 191 7.71 0.20 -4.59
N ASP A 192 8.81 -0.27 -3.98
CA ASP A 192 9.56 -1.45 -4.42
C ASP A 192 9.54 -2.53 -3.34
N LEU A 193 8.51 -3.37 -3.38
CA LEU A 193 8.19 -4.32 -2.31
C LEU A 193 8.68 -5.73 -2.68
N ARG A 194 9.78 -6.14 -2.03
CA ARG A 194 10.50 -7.39 -2.28
C ARG A 194 10.67 -8.19 -0.99
N PRO A 195 9.78 -9.16 -0.69
CA PRO A 195 9.96 -10.06 0.44
C PRO A 195 11.27 -10.85 0.39
N ASN A 196 11.87 -11.10 -0.79
CA ASN A 196 13.19 -11.74 -0.88
C ASN A 196 14.24 -10.78 -1.47
N ALA A 197 15.33 -10.53 -0.74
CA ALA A 197 16.45 -9.70 -1.19
C ALA A 197 17.30 -10.35 -2.31
N SER A 198 17.29 -11.69 -2.42
CA SER A 198 18.28 -12.43 -3.22
C SER A 198 17.90 -12.68 -4.67
N GLY A 199 16.72 -12.24 -5.13
CA GLY A 199 16.28 -12.48 -6.52
C GLY A 199 16.14 -13.96 -6.91
N THR A 200 16.33 -14.90 -5.98
CA THR A 200 16.20 -16.34 -6.21
C THR A 200 14.73 -16.76 -6.07
N ALA A 201 14.04 -16.69 -7.21
CA ALA A 201 12.95 -17.51 -7.80
C ALA A 201 11.89 -18.27 -6.97
N SER A 202 11.96 -18.41 -5.65
CA SER A 202 10.83 -18.97 -4.91
C SER A 202 10.02 -17.84 -4.28
N PRO A 203 8.79 -17.60 -4.77
CA PRO A 203 7.83 -16.79 -4.05
C PRO A 203 7.74 -17.26 -2.61
N GLU A 204 7.91 -16.29 -1.72
CA GLU A 204 7.84 -16.50 -0.28
C GLU A 204 6.39 -16.48 0.16
N ALA A 205 6.07 -17.04 1.32
CA ALA A 205 4.70 -17.09 1.85
C ALA A 205 4.11 -15.70 2.19
N ALA A 206 4.80 -14.62 1.81
CA ALA A 206 4.35 -13.25 1.94
C ALA A 206 3.19 -12.94 1.00
N ARG A 207 2.20 -12.20 1.52
CA ARG A 207 0.99 -11.77 0.80
C ARG A 207 0.72 -10.29 0.98
N LEU A 208 0.31 -9.62 -0.10
CA LEU A 208 -0.05 -8.21 -0.08
C LEU A 208 -1.55 -8.05 -0.32
N LYS A 209 -2.22 -7.21 0.46
CA LYS A 209 -3.55 -6.70 0.13
C LYS A 209 -3.53 -5.19 0.18
N ALA A 210 -4.03 -4.51 -0.83
CA ALA A 210 -4.20 -3.06 -0.78
C ALA A 210 -5.59 -2.66 -1.24
N TYR A 211 -6.17 -1.67 -0.55
CA TYR A 211 -7.51 -1.15 -0.82
C TYR A 211 -7.43 0.36 -1.00
N GLY A 212 -7.86 0.84 -2.17
CA GLY A 212 -7.85 2.25 -2.52
C GLY A 212 -6.45 2.86 -2.63
N LEU A 213 -5.38 2.06 -2.74
CA LEU A 213 -4.02 2.55 -2.86
C LEU A 213 -3.88 3.44 -4.11
N LYS A 214 -3.47 4.70 -3.91
CA LYS A 214 -3.25 5.67 -4.98
C LYS A 214 -1.78 6.04 -5.08
N LEU A 215 -1.21 5.86 -6.26
CA LEU A 215 0.16 6.19 -6.58
C LEU A 215 0.21 7.21 -7.71
N ASP A 216 1.08 8.20 -7.60
CA ASP A 216 1.38 9.16 -8.65
C ASP A 216 2.88 9.09 -8.96
N ASN A 217 3.24 8.43 -10.05
CA ASN A 217 4.60 8.36 -10.56
C ASN A 217 4.83 9.35 -11.72
N SER A 218 3.96 10.34 -11.91
CA SER A 218 4.01 11.28 -13.05
C SER A 218 5.22 12.19 -13.10
N LEU A 219 5.87 12.43 -11.96
CA LEU A 219 7.09 13.24 -11.86
C LEU A 219 8.37 12.39 -11.83
N GLY A 220 8.25 11.07 -11.97
CA GLY A 220 9.38 10.16 -12.03
C GLY A 220 10.27 10.38 -13.26
N SER A 221 11.46 9.78 -13.25
CA SER A 221 12.38 9.80 -14.38
C SER A 221 12.41 8.44 -15.06
N TYR A 222 11.72 8.32 -16.18
CA TYR A 222 11.77 7.14 -17.03
C TYR A 222 13.18 6.90 -17.58
N THR A 223 13.69 5.68 -17.40
CA THR A 223 14.93 5.17 -17.97
C THR A 223 14.68 3.80 -18.57
N VAL A 224 14.84 3.68 -19.89
CA VAL A 224 14.66 2.43 -20.63
C VAL A 224 15.50 1.29 -20.01
N GLY A 225 14.89 0.13 -19.79
CA GLY A 225 15.59 -1.11 -19.42
C GLY A 225 15.74 -1.37 -17.92
N ALA A 226 15.27 -0.47 -17.06
CA ALA A 226 15.11 -0.69 -15.62
C ALA A 226 13.62 -0.54 -15.25
N SER A 227 13.19 -1.07 -14.10
CA SER A 227 11.88 -0.76 -13.47
C SER A 227 11.86 0.70 -12.99
N SER A 228 12.11 1.63 -13.90
CA SER A 228 12.46 2.99 -13.57
C SER A 228 11.20 3.77 -13.22
N ALA A 229 11.12 4.39 -12.04
CA ALA A 229 9.94 5.18 -11.69
C ALA A 229 8.58 4.44 -11.83
N THR A 230 8.57 3.10 -11.74
CA THR A 230 7.32 2.33 -11.69
C THR A 230 6.51 2.75 -10.46
N GLY A 231 5.18 2.88 -10.56
CA GLY A 231 4.34 3.16 -9.40
C GLY A 231 4.50 2.08 -8.32
N LEU A 232 4.08 0.85 -8.63
CA LEU A 232 4.23 -0.30 -7.74
C LEU A 232 5.06 -1.41 -8.39
N SER A 233 6.18 -1.76 -7.76
CA SER A 233 7.02 -2.91 -8.11
C SER A 233 6.86 -4.00 -7.06
N LEU A 234 6.38 -5.18 -7.47
CA LEU A 234 6.23 -6.36 -6.61
C LEU A 234 7.15 -7.47 -7.10
N VAL A 235 7.98 -8.03 -6.20
CA VAL A 235 8.91 -9.10 -6.56
C VAL A 235 8.78 -10.29 -5.62
N ASN A 236 8.52 -11.48 -6.17
CA ASN A 236 8.47 -12.76 -5.43
C ASN A 236 7.38 -12.87 -4.34
N TRP A 237 6.21 -12.26 -4.56
CA TRP A 237 5.05 -12.43 -3.68
C TRP A 237 4.29 -13.73 -4.01
N ASP A 238 3.91 -14.53 -3.01
CA ASP A 238 3.02 -15.68 -3.23
C ASP A 238 1.62 -15.23 -3.67
N GLN A 239 1.12 -14.14 -3.08
CA GLN A 239 -0.18 -13.57 -3.45
C GLN A 239 -0.19 -12.06 -3.30
N PHE A 240 -0.87 -11.38 -4.22
CA PHE A 240 -1.24 -9.98 -4.03
C PHE A 240 -2.66 -9.70 -4.52
N GLU A 241 -3.38 -8.85 -3.79
CA GLU A 241 -4.74 -8.39 -4.11
C GLU A 241 -4.77 -6.86 -4.06
N LEU A 242 -5.17 -6.22 -5.16
CA LEU A 242 -5.29 -4.77 -5.24
C LEU A 242 -6.73 -4.39 -5.60
N HIS A 243 -7.43 -3.73 -4.68
CA HIS A 243 -8.81 -3.26 -4.85
C HIS A 243 -8.81 -1.75 -5.06
N ASP A 244 -9.48 -1.29 -6.12
CA ASP A 244 -9.64 0.13 -6.46
C ASP A 244 -8.28 0.86 -6.52
N PHE A 245 -7.26 0.15 -7.01
CA PHE A 245 -5.89 0.65 -7.15
C PHE A 245 -5.81 1.73 -8.22
N VAL A 246 -5.24 2.89 -7.89
CA VAL A 246 -5.06 4.00 -8.82
C VAL A 246 -3.58 4.26 -9.04
N CYS A 247 -3.15 4.39 -10.29
CA CYS A 247 -1.78 4.78 -10.62
C CYS A 247 -1.70 5.71 -11.83
N VAL A 248 -0.99 6.84 -11.71
CA VAL A 248 -0.86 7.89 -12.73
C VAL A 248 0.60 8.18 -13.06
N GLY A 249 1.01 7.98 -14.32
CA GLY A 249 2.43 8.03 -14.74
C GLY A 249 2.88 9.25 -15.54
N GLY A 250 1.99 10.21 -15.80
CA GLY A 250 2.32 11.48 -16.46
C GLY A 250 2.42 11.47 -17.98
N TYR A 251 2.51 10.31 -18.63
CA TYR A 251 2.51 10.17 -20.10
C TYR A 251 1.26 10.80 -20.73
N ASP A 252 1.44 11.54 -21.82
CA ASP A 252 0.33 11.96 -22.67
C ASP A 252 0.58 11.51 -24.12
N PRO A 253 -0.10 10.44 -24.58
CA PRO A 253 0.10 9.92 -25.93
C PRO A 253 -0.27 10.94 -27.03
N ILE A 254 -1.06 11.97 -26.70
CA ILE A 254 -1.46 13.00 -27.67
C ILE A 254 -0.26 13.82 -28.16
N VAL A 255 0.72 14.05 -27.30
CA VAL A 255 1.84 14.95 -27.62
C VAL A 255 2.90 14.26 -28.48
N GLY A 256 2.81 12.94 -28.69
CA GLY A 256 3.68 12.16 -29.60
C GLY A 256 5.15 12.07 -29.20
N THR A 257 5.59 12.85 -28.21
CA THR A 257 6.90 12.73 -27.58
C THR A 257 6.72 11.96 -26.28
N VAL A 258 7.33 10.78 -26.16
CA VAL A 258 7.54 10.14 -24.85
C VAL A 258 8.29 11.17 -24.01
N PRO A 259 7.63 11.77 -23.00
CA PRO A 259 8.32 12.76 -22.20
C PRO A 259 9.44 12.03 -21.46
N THR A 260 10.62 12.66 -21.40
CA THR A 260 11.72 12.21 -20.53
C THR A 260 11.36 12.30 -19.04
N VAL A 261 10.17 12.81 -18.73
CA VAL A 261 9.59 12.99 -17.40
C VAL A 261 8.29 12.19 -17.36
N GLY A 262 8.18 11.29 -16.41
CA GLY A 262 7.09 10.33 -16.30
C GLY A 262 7.60 9.00 -15.74
N GLY A 263 6.73 8.26 -15.05
CA GLY A 263 7.08 6.97 -14.49
C GLY A 263 6.87 5.85 -15.48
N ASP A 264 7.73 4.81 -15.53
CA ASP A 264 7.73 3.75 -16.57
C ASP A 264 6.42 2.98 -16.72
N SER A 265 5.98 2.38 -15.61
CA SER A 265 4.84 1.46 -15.56
C SER A 265 4.01 1.69 -14.30
N GLY A 266 2.72 1.37 -14.36
CA GLY A 266 1.84 1.56 -13.20
C GLY A 266 2.07 0.46 -12.15
N LEU A 267 1.98 -0.80 -12.59
CA LEU A 267 2.28 -1.99 -11.80
C LEU A 267 3.28 -2.87 -12.56
N SER A 268 4.40 -3.20 -11.95
CA SER A 268 5.31 -4.25 -12.41
C SER A 268 5.32 -5.40 -11.41
N THR A 269 5.20 -6.63 -11.89
CA THR A 269 5.39 -7.83 -11.06
C THR A 269 6.50 -8.70 -11.64
N VAL A 270 7.29 -9.32 -10.76
CA VAL A 270 8.37 -10.24 -11.13
C VAL A 270 8.34 -11.42 -10.19
N GLY A 271 8.11 -12.63 -10.72
CA GLY A 271 8.12 -13.86 -9.92
C GLY A 271 6.96 -13.96 -8.91
N CYS A 272 5.85 -13.24 -9.13
CA CYS A 272 4.67 -13.33 -8.26
C CYS A 272 3.75 -14.48 -8.70
N ARG A 273 3.22 -15.27 -7.75
CA ARG A 273 2.38 -16.46 -8.05
C ARG A 273 0.92 -16.13 -8.34
N ASN A 274 0.25 -15.42 -7.44
CA ASN A 274 -1.20 -15.24 -7.50
C ASN A 274 -1.55 -13.74 -7.43
N GLY A 275 -1.73 -13.10 -8.59
CA GLY A 275 -2.09 -11.69 -8.67
C GLY A 275 -3.57 -11.46 -8.96
N LEU A 276 -4.23 -10.61 -8.18
CA LEU A 276 -5.60 -10.18 -8.42
C LEU A 276 -5.71 -8.65 -8.35
N LEU A 277 -6.29 -8.04 -9.38
CA LEU A 277 -6.66 -6.64 -9.40
C LEU A 277 -8.18 -6.53 -9.61
N ILE A 278 -8.85 -5.77 -8.76
CA ILE A 278 -10.29 -5.50 -8.86
C ILE A 278 -10.47 -4.00 -9.02
N ASN A 279 -11.14 -3.61 -10.11
CA ASN A 279 -11.41 -2.23 -10.49
C ASN A 279 -10.18 -1.30 -10.50
N PRO A 280 -9.02 -1.70 -11.05
CA PRO A 280 -7.88 -0.79 -11.11
C PRO A 280 -8.17 0.38 -12.05
N ARG A 281 -7.61 1.56 -11.76
CA ARG A 281 -7.48 2.68 -12.69
C ARG A 281 -6.01 3.00 -12.89
N ILE A 282 -5.44 2.55 -14.00
CA ILE A 282 -4.03 2.82 -14.31
C ILE A 282 -3.97 3.62 -15.60
N GLU A 283 -3.34 4.78 -15.51
CA GLU A 283 -3.30 5.70 -16.62
C GLU A 283 -1.96 6.39 -16.81
N ARG A 284 -1.75 6.83 -18.06
CA ARG A 284 -0.65 7.71 -18.40
C ARG A 284 0.71 7.08 -18.11
N GLN A 285 0.88 5.79 -18.39
CA GLN A 285 2.16 5.10 -18.30
C GLN A 285 2.85 5.04 -19.69
N PRO A 286 4.10 5.51 -19.84
CA PRO A 286 4.87 5.55 -21.08
C PRO A 286 5.35 4.18 -21.57
N ASP A 287 5.42 3.13 -20.73
CA ASP A 287 5.65 1.75 -21.18
C ASP A 287 4.37 0.91 -21.06
N SER A 288 3.94 0.62 -19.83
CA SER A 288 2.81 -0.28 -19.62
C SER A 288 2.00 0.06 -18.38
N GLY A 289 0.67 -0.01 -18.49
CA GLY A 289 -0.22 0.09 -17.33
C GLY A 289 0.09 -1.02 -16.33
N ILE A 290 0.01 -2.27 -16.80
CA ILE A 290 0.34 -3.47 -16.03
C ILE A 290 1.44 -4.24 -16.75
N TYR A 291 2.50 -4.61 -16.04
CA TYR A 291 3.66 -5.28 -16.58
C TYR A 291 3.94 -6.58 -15.80
N PRO A 292 3.10 -7.62 -15.97
CA PRO A 292 3.25 -8.85 -15.21
C PRO A 292 4.33 -9.74 -15.82
N ASN A 293 5.27 -10.15 -14.98
CA ASN A 293 6.33 -11.09 -15.33
C ASN A 293 6.43 -12.21 -14.30
N TRP A 294 6.73 -13.41 -14.77
CA TRP A 294 7.37 -14.39 -13.91
C TRP A 294 8.87 -14.11 -13.80
N ASP A 295 9.63 -15.02 -13.20
CA ASP A 295 11.08 -14.99 -13.19
C ASP A 295 11.69 -15.46 -14.53
N ASN A 296 12.96 -15.15 -14.75
CA ASN A 296 13.70 -15.55 -15.95
C ASN A 296 14.18 -17.03 -15.89
N THR A 297 13.65 -17.87 -14.99
CA THR A 297 14.22 -19.22 -14.74
C THR A 297 13.69 -20.33 -15.66
N GLY A 298 12.73 -20.03 -16.53
CA GLY A 298 12.17 -21.00 -17.48
C GLY A 298 11.03 -21.86 -16.91
N ALA A 299 10.80 -21.86 -15.59
CA ALA A 299 9.62 -22.49 -15.01
C ALA A 299 8.39 -21.61 -15.28
N SER A 300 7.31 -22.19 -15.81
CA SER A 300 6.06 -21.45 -15.94
C SER A 300 5.28 -21.50 -14.65
N SER A 301 5.17 -20.36 -14.02
CA SER A 301 4.32 -20.13 -12.86
C SER A 301 3.81 -18.69 -12.93
N GLY A 302 3.03 -18.30 -11.93
CA GLY A 302 2.43 -16.98 -11.90
C GLY A 302 1.18 -16.87 -12.75
N PHE A 303 0.13 -16.33 -12.15
CA PHE A 303 -1.01 -15.81 -12.89
C PHE A 303 -1.36 -14.42 -12.38
N ILE A 304 -1.96 -13.64 -13.27
CA ILE A 304 -2.57 -12.37 -12.93
C ILE A 304 -3.99 -12.32 -13.50
N GLU A 305 -4.94 -11.91 -12.67
CA GLU A 305 -6.31 -11.66 -13.04
C GLU A 305 -6.68 -10.20 -12.77
N VAL A 306 -7.28 -9.55 -13.77
CA VAL A 306 -7.77 -8.17 -13.70
C VAL A 306 -9.27 -8.19 -13.97
N ILE A 307 -10.05 -7.73 -13.00
CA ILE A 307 -11.52 -7.72 -13.06
C ILE A 307 -12.01 -6.27 -13.01
N GLY A 308 -12.74 -5.83 -14.03
CA GLY A 308 -13.25 -4.47 -14.15
C GLY A 308 -12.16 -3.42 -14.38
N GLY A 309 -12.45 -2.18 -14.02
CA GLY A 309 -11.47 -1.09 -14.05
C GLY A 309 -11.21 -0.47 -15.42
N VAL A 310 -10.22 0.41 -15.45
CA VAL A 310 -9.85 1.26 -16.59
C VAL A 310 -8.34 1.29 -16.77
N LEU A 311 -7.88 0.96 -17.97
CA LEU A 311 -6.50 1.14 -18.42
C LEU A 311 -6.52 2.20 -19.52
N TYR A 312 -5.98 3.39 -19.24
CA TYR A 312 -6.20 4.58 -20.06
C TYR A 312 -4.91 5.32 -20.42
N ARG A 313 -4.71 5.64 -21.69
CA ARG A 313 -3.53 6.42 -22.13
C ARG A 313 -2.19 5.87 -21.66
N ASN A 314 -2.05 4.56 -21.66
CA ASN A 314 -0.75 3.93 -21.51
C ASN A 314 -0.18 3.63 -22.90
N HIS A 315 1.13 3.50 -23.03
CA HIS A 315 1.70 2.95 -24.25
C HIS A 315 1.17 1.53 -24.48
N ALA A 316 1.27 0.62 -23.51
CA ALA A 316 0.53 -0.63 -23.49
C ALA A 316 -0.42 -0.70 -22.29
N ALA A 317 -1.65 -1.20 -22.47
CA ALA A 317 -2.54 -1.41 -21.33
C ALA A 317 -2.00 -2.50 -20.39
N MET A 318 -1.60 -3.63 -20.97
CA MET A 318 -0.90 -4.69 -20.24
C MET A 318 0.08 -5.45 -21.14
N THR A 319 1.28 -5.71 -20.62
CA THR A 319 2.34 -6.41 -21.34
C THR A 319 2.82 -7.63 -20.57
N ALA A 320 2.21 -8.79 -20.82
CA ALA A 320 2.53 -10.03 -20.13
C ALA A 320 3.75 -10.75 -20.76
N LYS A 321 4.80 -10.96 -19.96
CA LYS A 321 6.11 -11.41 -20.43
C LYS A 321 6.67 -12.54 -19.54
N ARG A 322 7.80 -13.12 -19.98
CA ARG A 322 8.68 -14.02 -19.21
C ARG A 322 7.96 -15.19 -18.53
N ASN A 323 7.58 -16.22 -19.27
CA ASN A 323 7.04 -17.51 -18.79
C ASN A 323 5.79 -17.46 -17.90
N LEU A 324 5.04 -16.35 -17.89
CA LEU A 324 3.82 -16.24 -17.10
C LEU A 324 2.81 -17.33 -17.49
N SER A 325 2.34 -18.12 -16.54
CA SER A 325 1.41 -19.22 -16.83
C SER A 325 0.08 -18.73 -17.38
N SER A 326 -0.48 -17.65 -16.81
CA SER A 326 -1.75 -17.09 -17.27
C SER A 326 -1.88 -15.58 -17.03
N ALA A 327 -2.51 -14.90 -17.97
CA ALA A 327 -2.94 -13.52 -17.88
C ALA A 327 -4.42 -13.42 -18.26
N LYS A 328 -5.25 -12.87 -17.37
CA LYS A 328 -6.71 -12.81 -17.54
C LYS A 328 -7.25 -11.41 -17.31
N LEU A 329 -8.01 -10.89 -18.27
CA LEU A 329 -8.78 -9.65 -18.18
C LEU A 329 -10.28 -9.98 -18.30
N VAL A 330 -11.09 -9.47 -17.36
CA VAL A 330 -12.54 -9.64 -17.35
C VAL A 330 -13.22 -8.29 -17.16
N GLY A 331 -14.03 -7.85 -18.13
CA GLY A 331 -14.82 -6.62 -17.99
C GLY A 331 -13.99 -5.33 -17.93
N VAL A 332 -12.73 -5.36 -18.39
CA VAL A 332 -11.81 -4.21 -18.35
C VAL A 332 -12.10 -3.24 -19.49
N ARG A 333 -12.07 -1.93 -19.21
CA ARG A 333 -12.07 -0.89 -20.25
C ARG A 333 -10.65 -0.46 -20.57
N VAL A 334 -10.24 -0.67 -21.82
CA VAL A 334 -8.95 -0.25 -22.37
C VAL A 334 -9.21 0.87 -23.36
N SER A 335 -8.76 2.10 -23.07
CA SER A 335 -9.07 3.28 -23.91
C SER A 335 -7.86 4.17 -24.17
N GLU A 336 -7.72 4.66 -25.40
CA GLU A 336 -6.66 5.61 -25.78
C GLU A 336 -5.24 5.12 -25.49
N ASN A 337 -5.01 3.80 -25.52
CA ASN A 337 -3.67 3.23 -25.37
C ASN A 337 -3.04 2.99 -26.76
N ASP A 338 -1.72 3.08 -26.88
CA ASP A 338 -1.06 2.78 -28.16
C ASP A 338 -1.19 1.29 -28.51
N ALA A 339 -1.18 0.46 -27.46
CA ALA A 339 -1.43 -0.97 -27.49
C ALA A 339 -2.40 -1.39 -26.39
N GLY A 340 -3.21 -2.41 -26.69
CA GLY A 340 -4.07 -3.02 -25.68
C GLY A 340 -3.30 -4.04 -24.83
N LEU A 341 -3.70 -5.30 -24.94
CA LEU A 341 -3.06 -6.42 -24.25
C LEU A 341 -2.04 -7.09 -25.16
N GLN A 342 -0.79 -7.18 -24.71
CA GLN A 342 0.29 -7.80 -25.46
C GLN A 342 0.95 -8.93 -24.67
N THR A 343 1.28 -10.00 -25.37
CA THR A 343 2.31 -10.96 -24.97
C THR A 343 3.55 -10.72 -25.82
N ALA A 344 4.72 -10.74 -25.17
CA ALA A 344 5.96 -10.42 -25.85
C ALA A 344 7.12 -11.28 -25.33
N TRP A 345 8.08 -11.55 -26.22
CA TRP A 345 9.38 -12.06 -25.83
C TRP A 345 10.17 -10.97 -25.12
N VAL A 346 11.04 -11.39 -24.23
CA VAL A 346 12.12 -10.53 -23.74
C VAL A 346 13.41 -11.08 -24.33
N ASP A 347 14.04 -10.28 -25.19
CA ASP A 347 15.35 -10.60 -25.76
C ASP A 347 16.43 -10.29 -24.71
N ASN A 348 16.65 -11.23 -23.80
CA ASN A 348 17.68 -11.10 -22.76
C ASN A 348 18.51 -12.39 -22.73
N SER A 349 19.55 -12.49 -23.57
CA SER A 349 20.51 -13.61 -23.60
C SER A 349 19.94 -15.01 -23.86
N GLY A 350 18.70 -15.07 -24.35
CA GLY A 350 17.94 -16.29 -24.63
C GLY A 350 16.47 -15.91 -24.80
N TRP A 351 15.77 -16.57 -25.72
CA TRP A 351 14.35 -16.32 -25.95
C TRP A 351 13.55 -16.85 -24.74
N ILE A 352 13.11 -15.96 -23.85
CA ILE A 352 12.25 -16.32 -22.71
C ILE A 352 10.80 -16.37 -23.18
N GLU A 353 10.14 -17.53 -23.04
CA GLU A 353 8.77 -17.74 -23.57
C GLU A 353 7.81 -16.65 -23.08
N PRO A 354 6.85 -16.21 -23.90
CA PRO A 354 5.83 -15.27 -23.46
C PRO A 354 4.77 -15.95 -22.58
N CYS A 355 3.74 -15.21 -22.21
CA CYS A 355 2.62 -15.76 -21.43
C CYS A 355 1.92 -16.92 -22.17
N LYS A 356 1.74 -18.05 -21.47
CA LYS A 356 1.21 -19.30 -22.03
C LYS A 356 -0.30 -19.25 -22.28
N LYS A 357 -1.07 -18.76 -21.32
CA LYS A 357 -2.53 -18.63 -21.42
C LYS A 357 -2.95 -17.17 -21.35
N LEU A 358 -3.66 -16.69 -22.35
CA LEU A 358 -4.24 -15.35 -22.38
C LEU A 358 -5.76 -15.46 -22.42
N GLU A 359 -6.45 -14.79 -21.50
CA GLU A 359 -7.90 -14.75 -21.40
C GLU A 359 -8.40 -13.30 -21.41
N VAL A 360 -9.27 -12.95 -22.35
CA VAL A 360 -9.85 -11.61 -22.49
C VAL A 360 -11.35 -11.76 -22.64
N ILE A 361 -12.10 -11.40 -21.61
CA ILE A 361 -13.53 -11.71 -21.52
C ILE A 361 -14.31 -10.43 -21.23
N GLY A 362 -15.30 -10.10 -22.06
CA GLY A 362 -16.19 -8.96 -21.81
C GLY A 362 -15.49 -7.59 -21.78
N CYS A 363 -14.29 -7.47 -22.35
CA CYS A 363 -13.51 -6.23 -22.29
C CYS A 363 -13.92 -5.27 -23.42
N THR A 364 -13.77 -3.97 -23.19
CA THR A 364 -13.97 -2.94 -24.22
C THR A 364 -12.64 -2.30 -24.57
N PHE A 365 -12.27 -2.34 -25.85
CA PHE A 365 -11.09 -1.67 -26.40
C PHE A 365 -11.57 -0.51 -27.27
N ARG A 366 -11.21 0.72 -26.90
CA ARG A 366 -11.67 1.91 -27.60
C ARG A 366 -10.51 2.84 -27.94
N ARG A 367 -10.51 3.41 -29.14
CA ARG A 367 -9.56 4.47 -29.54
C ARG A 367 -8.10 4.05 -29.33
N GLY A 368 -7.77 2.78 -29.58
CA GLY A 368 -6.39 2.29 -29.48
C GLY A 368 -5.68 2.33 -30.82
N LEU A 369 -4.37 2.61 -30.81
CA LEU A 369 -3.58 2.79 -32.03
C LEU A 369 -3.37 1.47 -32.78
N ALA A 370 -2.87 0.44 -32.10
CA ALA A 370 -2.60 -0.87 -32.69
C ALA A 370 -2.66 -2.00 -31.66
N ASN A 371 -2.51 -3.25 -32.10
CA ASN A 371 -2.26 -4.41 -31.21
C ASN A 371 -3.18 -4.50 -29.98
N LEU A 372 -4.49 -4.34 -30.18
CA LEU A 372 -5.46 -4.33 -29.07
C LEU A 372 -5.47 -5.63 -28.28
N ILE A 373 -5.29 -6.76 -28.98
CA ILE A 373 -4.92 -8.05 -28.39
C ILE A 373 -3.84 -8.67 -29.27
N SER A 374 -2.64 -8.83 -28.73
CA SER A 374 -1.51 -9.51 -29.37
C SER A 374 -1.12 -10.72 -28.52
N ALA A 375 -1.41 -11.93 -29.02
CA ALA A 375 -1.15 -13.20 -28.35
C ALA A 375 0.05 -13.94 -28.99
N LYS A 376 1.15 -13.22 -29.25
CA LYS A 376 2.33 -13.77 -29.92
C LYS A 376 2.93 -14.90 -29.07
N HIS A 377 3.00 -16.10 -29.67
CA HIS A 377 3.53 -17.34 -29.07
C HIS A 377 2.86 -17.77 -27.75
N THR A 378 1.65 -17.27 -27.50
CA THR A 378 0.77 -17.79 -26.46
C THR A 378 0.22 -19.14 -26.91
N THR A 379 0.26 -20.15 -26.04
CA THR A 379 -0.20 -21.51 -26.38
C THR A 379 -1.72 -21.65 -26.29
N LYS A 380 -2.38 -20.77 -25.53
CA LYS A 380 -3.85 -20.76 -25.38
C LYS A 380 -4.39 -19.34 -25.31
N LEU A 381 -5.20 -18.95 -26.30
CA LEU A 381 -5.95 -17.70 -26.30
C LEU A 381 -7.44 -17.98 -26.10
N ILE A 382 -8.08 -17.29 -25.16
CA ILE A 382 -9.54 -17.22 -25.01
C ILE A 382 -9.94 -15.76 -25.13
N ALA A 383 -10.76 -15.44 -26.13
CA ALA A 383 -11.31 -14.10 -26.32
C ALA A 383 -12.84 -14.19 -26.51
N ILE A 384 -13.62 -13.73 -25.53
CA ILE A 384 -15.09 -13.91 -25.52
C ILE A 384 -15.79 -12.60 -25.20
N GLY A 385 -16.74 -12.19 -26.03
CA GLY A 385 -17.62 -11.05 -25.73
C GLY A 385 -16.90 -9.69 -25.65
N ASN A 386 -15.77 -9.52 -26.34
CA ASN A 386 -15.03 -8.26 -26.35
C ASN A 386 -15.59 -7.28 -27.39
N VAL A 387 -15.52 -5.99 -27.09
CA VAL A 387 -15.93 -4.89 -27.98
C VAL A 387 -14.69 -4.14 -28.44
N PHE A 388 -14.62 -3.83 -29.74
CA PHE A 388 -13.53 -3.06 -30.34
C PHE A 388 -14.11 -1.86 -31.09
N GLU A 389 -13.73 -0.66 -30.69
CA GLU A 389 -14.23 0.62 -31.22
C GLU A 389 -13.05 1.53 -31.58
N ASP A 390 -13.18 2.25 -32.70
CA ASP A 390 -12.20 3.27 -33.12
C ASP A 390 -10.76 2.74 -33.16
N VAL A 391 -10.54 1.56 -33.76
CA VAL A 391 -9.19 0.95 -33.89
C VAL A 391 -8.36 1.73 -34.91
N GLY A 392 -7.07 1.95 -34.62
CA GLY A 392 -6.23 2.81 -35.43
C GLY A 392 -6.45 4.29 -35.17
N TYR A 393 -7.02 4.63 -33.99
CA TYR A 393 -7.23 6.01 -33.58
C TYR A 393 -5.90 6.69 -33.29
N LYS A 394 -5.70 7.84 -33.92
CA LYS A 394 -4.61 8.77 -33.63
C LYS A 394 -5.19 10.04 -33.03
N PRO A 395 -4.81 10.43 -31.80
CA PRO A 395 -5.36 11.61 -31.15
C PRO A 395 -5.02 12.93 -31.85
N ASP A 396 -3.92 12.98 -32.60
CA ASP A 396 -3.39 14.19 -33.24
C ASP A 396 -4.10 14.54 -34.58
N GLY A 397 -5.03 13.70 -35.03
CA GLY A 397 -5.74 13.89 -36.30
C GLY A 397 -4.87 13.66 -37.54
N THR A 398 -3.63 13.18 -37.41
CA THR A 398 -2.81 12.81 -38.57
C THR A 398 -3.29 11.47 -39.12
N GLY A 399 -3.71 11.45 -40.38
CA GLY A 399 -4.33 10.27 -41.00
C GLY A 399 -3.48 9.00 -40.94
N ASN A 400 -4.16 7.85 -40.97
CA ASN A 400 -3.55 6.53 -40.99
C ASN A 400 -2.73 6.30 -42.27
N VAL A 401 -1.40 6.37 -42.15
CA VAL A 401 -0.49 5.83 -43.16
C VAL A 401 0.22 4.62 -42.52
N GLY A 402 -0.46 3.46 -42.52
CA GLY A 402 0.22 2.16 -42.35
C GLY A 402 -0.01 1.36 -41.06
N ALA A 403 -1.23 1.27 -40.52
CA ALA A 403 -1.51 0.26 -39.48
C ALA A 403 -1.69 -1.13 -40.12
N ASN A 404 -0.73 -2.04 -39.88
CA ASN A 404 -0.82 -3.50 -40.13
C ASN A 404 -1.16 -4.24 -38.85
#